data_AF-A0A8J6XY50-F1
#
_entry.id   AF-A0A8J6XY50-F1
#
_cell.length_a   1.000
_cell.length_b   1.000
_cell.length_c   1.000
_cell.angle_alpha   90.00
_cell.angle_beta   90.00
_cell.angle_gamma   90.00
#
_symmetry.space_group_name_H-M   'P 1'
#
loop_
_entity.id
_entity.type
_entity.pdbx_description
1 polymer ?
#
loop_
_entity_poly.entity_id
_entity_poly.type
_entity_poly.pdbx_seq_one_letter_code
_entity_poly.pdbx_strand_id
1 'polypeptide(L)'
;MRRSRCISLIAITLMAAAISSASELGDRLDRELKGGWGVLELEVYSACGGTYSDNEVGSAGVASKARNRFAAGELVKIDDVKVKRQRVDLLLTLDAPLRVSRMDGPFELFDQRSCRVQLMVYVPRELVKSANLDALLTEVKKHVTLYASRDDAELSGDWNGREMEPLPDDYEETVQRHAVWKAEQTNAAVRDGIDHALSEAAEAVEDMDDDADYLAGFAGGAEKMGDLTVTNCDSLLNLSFTSYRKNADSEKSRGWKDGWNDGQKLVFHVLLADRLRSCLVPVPAPPLP
;
A
#
# COMPACT_ATOMS: atom_id res chain seq x y z
N MET A 1 -6.12 82.13 -14.01
CA MET A 1 -5.19 81.17 -13.39
C MET A 1 -5.94 79.90 -13.00
N ARG A 2 -5.36 78.75 -13.39
CA ARG A 2 -5.49 77.33 -12.97
C ARG A 2 -6.86 76.70 -12.63
N ARG A 3 -7.17 75.69 -13.46
CA ARG A 3 -8.13 74.59 -13.35
C ARG A 3 -7.81 73.67 -12.16
N SER A 4 -8.81 73.05 -11.55
CA SER A 4 -8.67 71.75 -10.87
C SER A 4 -9.90 70.88 -11.09
N ARG A 5 -9.64 69.68 -11.59
CA ARG A 5 -10.60 68.64 -11.99
C ARG A 5 -10.97 67.81 -10.77
N CYS A 6 -12.26 67.62 -10.51
CA CYS A 6 -12.74 66.61 -9.56
C CYS A 6 -12.81 65.23 -10.25
N ILE A 7 -12.28 64.26 -9.52
CA ILE A 7 -11.97 62.88 -9.89
C ILE A 7 -13.26 62.05 -9.91
N SER A 8 -13.51 61.32 -11.01
CA SER A 8 -14.44 60.19 -11.04
C SER A 8 -13.66 58.90 -10.78
N LEU A 9 -14.02 58.18 -9.72
CA LEU A 9 -13.49 56.86 -9.38
C LEU A 9 -14.65 56.07 -8.73
N ILE A 10 -15.42 55.35 -9.54
CA ILE A 10 -16.45 54.41 -9.09
C ILE A 10 -16.34 53.15 -9.95
N ALA A 11 -16.52 52.01 -9.29
CA ALA A 11 -16.82 50.67 -9.81
C ALA A 11 -15.64 49.76 -10.16
N ILE A 12 -15.05 49.12 -9.14
CA ILE A 12 -14.59 47.72 -9.21
C ILE A 12 -14.82 47.07 -7.82
N THR A 13 -16.01 46.52 -7.54
CA THR A 13 -16.24 45.75 -6.30
C THR A 13 -17.46 44.83 -6.37
N LEU A 14 -17.51 43.87 -7.31
CA LEU A 14 -18.60 42.87 -7.36
C LEU A 14 -18.16 41.59 -8.11
N MET A 15 -17.16 40.85 -7.60
CA MET A 15 -16.84 39.50 -8.11
C MET A 15 -16.46 38.45 -7.04
N ALA A 16 -16.58 38.76 -5.74
CA ALA A 16 -16.14 37.83 -4.68
C ALA A 16 -17.24 36.89 -4.11
N ALA A 17 -18.52 37.05 -4.48
CA ALA A 17 -19.63 36.35 -3.80
C ALA A 17 -19.96 34.94 -4.35
N ALA A 18 -19.39 34.52 -5.48
CA ALA A 18 -19.80 33.27 -6.14
C ALA A 18 -18.99 32.02 -5.74
N ILE A 19 -17.87 32.17 -5.04
CA ILE A 19 -17.00 31.04 -4.68
C ILE A 19 -17.41 30.43 -3.33
N SER A 20 -18.02 31.21 -2.43
CA SER A 20 -18.41 30.76 -1.09
C SER A 20 -19.54 29.71 -1.12
N SER A 21 -20.47 29.80 -2.07
CA SER A 21 -21.70 28.99 -2.04
C SER A 21 -21.49 27.52 -2.39
N ALA A 22 -20.55 27.20 -3.29
CA ALA A 22 -20.28 25.82 -3.69
C ALA A 22 -19.53 25.03 -2.59
N SER A 23 -18.62 25.69 -1.87
CA SER A 23 -17.93 25.09 -0.73
C SER A 23 -18.91 24.81 0.41
N GLU A 24 -19.74 25.78 0.77
CA GLU A 24 -20.73 25.62 1.84
C GLU A 24 -21.78 24.54 1.50
N LEU A 25 -22.20 24.46 0.24
CA LEU A 25 -23.08 23.38 -0.24
C LEU A 25 -22.42 22.00 -0.09
N GLY A 26 -21.14 21.91 -0.45
CA GLY A 26 -20.34 20.70 -0.27
C GLY A 26 -20.28 20.28 1.19
N ASP A 27 -19.94 21.20 2.09
CA ASP A 27 -19.83 20.94 3.53
C ASP A 27 -21.16 20.52 4.16
N ARG A 28 -22.29 21.07 3.67
CA ARG A 28 -23.62 20.66 4.12
C ARG A 28 -23.98 19.27 3.64
N LEU A 29 -23.78 18.98 2.35
CA LEU A 29 -24.07 17.66 1.80
C LEU A 29 -23.18 16.57 2.42
N ASP A 30 -21.90 16.87 2.64
CA ASP A 30 -20.97 15.99 3.35
C ASP A 30 -21.47 15.72 4.77
N ARG A 31 -21.86 16.75 5.53
CA ARG A 31 -22.39 16.58 6.89
C ARG A 31 -23.65 15.72 6.96
N GLU A 32 -24.54 15.82 5.98
CA GLU A 32 -25.78 15.04 5.94
C GLU A 32 -25.54 13.58 5.58
N LEU A 33 -24.55 13.28 4.73
CA LEU A 33 -24.37 11.95 4.14
C LEU A 33 -23.20 11.17 4.72
N LYS A 34 -22.12 11.83 5.13
CA LYS A 34 -20.89 11.19 5.56
C LYS A 34 -21.08 10.39 6.84
N GLY A 35 -20.52 9.19 6.84
CA GLY A 35 -20.71 8.21 7.88
C GLY A 35 -22.05 7.48 7.81
N GLY A 36 -22.97 7.94 6.95
CA GLY A 36 -24.24 7.29 6.67
C GLY A 36 -24.09 5.98 5.90
N TRP A 37 -25.17 5.22 5.90
CA TRP A 37 -25.27 3.94 5.22
C TRP A 37 -26.19 4.04 4.02
N GLY A 38 -25.91 3.25 2.99
CA GLY A 38 -26.77 3.19 1.83
C GLY A 38 -26.70 1.86 1.11
N VAL A 39 -27.70 1.63 0.26
CA VAL A 39 -27.75 0.50 -0.66
C VAL A 39 -27.70 1.03 -2.08
N LEU A 40 -26.81 0.47 -2.91
CA LEU A 40 -26.61 0.89 -4.28
C LEU A 40 -27.75 0.41 -5.19
N GLU A 41 -28.37 1.31 -5.94
CA GLU A 41 -29.46 0.99 -6.89
C GLU A 41 -28.94 0.48 -8.26
N LEU A 42 -27.62 0.41 -8.41
CA LEU A 42 -26.95 0.12 -9.66
C LEU A 42 -25.70 -0.74 -9.41
N GLU A 43 -25.22 -1.39 -10.48
CA GLU A 43 -23.95 -2.09 -10.42
C GLU A 43 -22.76 -1.14 -10.31
N VAL A 44 -21.75 -1.54 -9.56
CA VAL A 44 -20.50 -0.76 -9.41
C VAL A 44 -19.28 -1.65 -9.60
N TYR A 45 -18.13 -1.02 -9.79
CA TYR A 45 -16.89 -1.72 -10.01
C TYR A 45 -15.81 -1.23 -9.03
N SER A 46 -15.03 -2.15 -8.45
CA SER A 46 -13.91 -1.80 -7.59
C SER A 46 -12.68 -2.65 -7.85
N ALA A 47 -11.50 -2.04 -7.81
CA ALA A 47 -10.23 -2.75 -7.86
C ALA A 47 -9.90 -3.45 -6.53
N CYS A 48 -10.59 -3.10 -5.43
CA CYS A 48 -10.36 -3.65 -4.09
C CYS A 48 -8.88 -3.59 -3.67
N GLY A 49 -8.21 -2.47 -3.95
CA GLY A 49 -6.77 -2.27 -3.67
C GLY A 49 -6.49 -1.16 -2.65
N GLY A 50 -7.49 -0.76 -1.86
CA GLY A 50 -7.39 0.35 -0.90
C GLY A 50 -7.62 1.75 -1.48
N THR A 51 -7.69 1.89 -2.79
CA THR A 51 -8.03 3.15 -3.50
C THR A 51 -9.46 3.12 -4.04
N TYR A 52 -10.07 4.31 -4.17
CA TYR A 52 -11.40 4.45 -4.77
C TYR A 52 -11.32 4.22 -6.28
N SER A 53 -12.21 3.37 -6.79
CA SER A 53 -12.35 3.14 -8.23
C SER A 53 -13.41 4.07 -8.81
N ASP A 54 -13.06 4.76 -9.89
CA ASP A 54 -13.94 5.67 -10.59
C ASP A 54 -15.13 4.92 -11.24
N ASN A 55 -16.34 5.33 -10.89
CA ASN A 55 -17.60 4.80 -11.43
C ASN A 55 -18.43 5.96 -11.99
N GLU A 56 -18.39 6.15 -13.31
CA GLU A 56 -19.15 7.20 -13.99
C GLU A 56 -20.58 6.72 -14.26
N VAL A 57 -21.57 7.40 -13.66
CA VAL A 57 -22.98 7.09 -13.84
C VAL A 57 -23.50 7.80 -15.10
N GLY A 58 -23.97 7.02 -16.07
CA GLY A 58 -24.56 7.51 -17.32
C GLY A 58 -25.91 6.85 -17.63
N SER A 59 -26.50 7.21 -18.78
CA SER A 59 -27.78 6.66 -19.22
C SER A 59 -27.74 5.16 -19.55
N ALA A 60 -26.56 4.63 -19.87
CA ALA A 60 -26.34 3.22 -20.21
C ALA A 60 -25.89 2.38 -18.99
N GLY A 61 -25.87 2.94 -17.79
CA GLY A 61 -25.35 2.29 -16.58
C GLY A 61 -24.06 2.92 -16.08
N VAL A 62 -23.19 2.11 -15.48
CA VAL A 62 -21.92 2.57 -14.88
C VAL A 62 -20.73 2.19 -15.73
N ALA A 63 -19.88 3.18 -16.03
CA ALA A 63 -18.60 2.97 -16.70
C ALA A 63 -17.46 2.98 -15.68
N SER A 64 -16.63 1.93 -15.69
CA SER A 64 -15.42 1.83 -14.86
C SER A 64 -14.34 0.99 -15.53
N LYS A 65 -13.09 1.18 -15.09
CA LYS A 65 -11.92 0.36 -15.49
C LYS A 65 -11.56 -0.70 -14.44
N ALA A 66 -12.27 -0.72 -13.32
CA ALA A 66 -12.01 -1.68 -12.26
C ALA A 66 -12.42 -3.10 -12.67
N ARG A 67 -11.72 -4.10 -12.09
CA ARG A 67 -11.84 -5.50 -12.51
C ARG A 67 -13.04 -6.22 -11.89
N ASN A 68 -13.36 -5.91 -10.63
CA ASN A 68 -14.42 -6.62 -9.92
C ASN A 68 -15.73 -5.85 -10.07
N ARG A 69 -16.76 -6.54 -10.52
CA ARG A 69 -18.13 -6.04 -10.66
C ARG A 69 -18.94 -6.48 -9.45
N PHE A 70 -19.71 -5.55 -8.90
CA PHE A 70 -20.67 -5.78 -7.82
C PHE A 70 -22.06 -5.45 -8.34
N ALA A 71 -23.04 -6.26 -7.96
CA ALA A 71 -24.40 -6.10 -8.43
C ALA A 71 -25.07 -4.85 -7.84
N ALA A 72 -26.29 -4.53 -8.28
CA ALA A 72 -27.15 -3.64 -7.50
C ALA A 72 -27.53 -4.32 -6.16
N GLY A 73 -28.00 -3.51 -5.21
CA GLY A 73 -28.35 -3.91 -3.86
C GLY A 73 -27.16 -4.04 -2.92
N GLU A 74 -25.98 -3.54 -3.29
CA GLU A 74 -24.78 -3.61 -2.44
C GLU A 74 -24.84 -2.61 -1.28
N LEU A 75 -24.60 -3.12 -0.07
CA LEU A 75 -24.49 -2.29 1.13
C LEU A 75 -23.17 -1.51 1.14
N VAL A 76 -23.26 -0.21 1.35
CA VAL A 76 -22.12 0.71 1.36
C VAL A 76 -22.17 1.67 2.54
N LYS A 77 -20.99 2.07 3.00
CA LYS A 77 -20.79 3.22 3.87
C LYS A 77 -20.31 4.42 3.06
N ILE A 78 -20.87 5.60 3.34
CA ILE A 78 -20.45 6.86 2.71
C ILE A 78 -19.27 7.43 3.50
N ASP A 79 -18.08 7.40 2.92
CA ASP A 79 -16.86 7.87 3.58
C ASP A 79 -16.65 9.38 3.45
N ASP A 80 -17.04 9.95 2.29
CA ASP A 80 -16.84 11.37 1.96
C ASP A 80 -17.75 11.77 0.79
N VAL A 81 -18.12 13.05 0.73
CA VAL A 81 -18.89 13.60 -0.40
C VAL A 81 -18.19 14.82 -0.98
N LYS A 82 -17.99 14.83 -2.30
CA LYS A 82 -17.33 15.93 -3.02
C LYS A 82 -18.25 16.52 -4.07
N VAL A 83 -18.67 17.76 -3.86
CA VAL A 83 -19.46 18.50 -4.83
C VAL A 83 -18.53 19.19 -5.84
N LYS A 84 -18.75 18.91 -7.13
CA LYS A 84 -18.07 19.55 -8.25
C LYS A 84 -19.07 20.35 -9.08
N ARG A 85 -18.57 21.14 -10.03
CA ARG A 85 -19.38 22.07 -10.83
C ARG A 85 -20.57 21.43 -11.57
N GLN A 86 -20.48 20.16 -11.94
CA GLN A 86 -21.51 19.43 -12.71
C GLN A 86 -21.71 17.98 -12.24
N ARG A 87 -21.20 17.64 -11.05
CA ARG A 87 -21.33 16.28 -10.51
C ARG A 87 -21.14 16.26 -9.00
N VAL A 88 -21.70 15.25 -8.36
CA VAL A 88 -21.44 14.89 -6.97
C VAL A 88 -20.68 13.57 -6.98
N ASP A 89 -19.50 13.56 -6.38
CA ASP A 89 -18.70 12.35 -6.23
C ASP A 89 -18.92 11.81 -4.81
N LEU A 90 -19.52 10.62 -4.68
CA LEU A 90 -19.65 9.91 -3.42
C LEU A 90 -18.49 8.93 -3.29
N LEU A 91 -17.73 9.03 -2.21
CA LEU A 91 -16.69 8.08 -1.87
C LEU A 91 -17.31 7.05 -0.93
N LEU A 92 -17.38 5.81 -1.42
CA LEU A 92 -18.10 4.71 -0.79
C LEU A 92 -17.15 3.55 -0.49
N THR A 93 -17.34 2.91 0.66
CA THR A 93 -16.73 1.62 0.98
C THR A 93 -17.83 0.57 1.02
N LEU A 94 -17.68 -0.51 0.26
CA LEU A 94 -18.55 -1.69 0.32
C LEU A 94 -18.40 -2.37 1.68
N ASP A 95 -19.53 -2.71 2.31
CA ASP A 95 -19.55 -3.29 3.65
C ASP A 95 -18.91 -4.68 3.68
N ALA A 96 -19.39 -5.59 2.84
CA ALA A 96 -18.80 -6.92 2.72
C ALA A 96 -17.50 -6.86 1.88
N PRO A 97 -16.33 -7.21 2.45
CA PRO A 97 -15.07 -7.20 1.72
C PRO A 97 -15.05 -8.25 0.61
N LEU A 98 -14.14 -8.08 -0.36
CA LEU A 98 -13.87 -9.11 -1.35
C LEU A 98 -12.77 -10.03 -0.82
N ARG A 99 -13.07 -11.32 -0.75
CA ARG A 99 -12.07 -12.34 -0.47
C ARG A 99 -11.32 -12.71 -1.75
N VAL A 100 -10.00 -12.72 -1.67
CA VAL A 100 -9.12 -13.06 -2.79
C VAL A 100 -8.20 -14.18 -2.37
N SER A 101 -8.22 -15.27 -3.13
CA SER A 101 -7.26 -16.36 -2.99
C SER A 101 -5.87 -15.92 -3.49
N ARG A 102 -4.83 -16.35 -2.79
CA ARG A 102 -3.43 -16.26 -3.20
C ARG A 102 -2.70 -17.56 -2.86
N MET A 103 -1.73 -17.92 -3.68
CA MET A 103 -0.84 -19.05 -3.41
C MET A 103 0.46 -18.56 -2.76
N ASP A 104 0.89 -19.21 -1.67
CA ASP A 104 2.25 -19.08 -1.12
C ASP A 104 2.81 -20.49 -0.87
N GLY A 105 3.74 -20.91 -1.72
CA GLY A 105 4.18 -22.30 -1.77
C GLY A 105 3.01 -23.25 -2.09
N PRO A 106 2.83 -24.35 -1.34
CA PRO A 106 1.75 -25.30 -1.56
C PRO A 106 0.43 -24.89 -0.89
N PHE A 107 0.35 -23.71 -0.26
CA PHE A 107 -0.82 -23.27 0.50
C PHE A 107 -1.65 -22.27 -0.31
N GLU A 108 -2.96 -22.51 -0.34
CA GLU A 108 -3.94 -21.50 -0.73
C GLU A 108 -4.33 -20.69 0.50
N LEU A 109 -4.12 -19.37 0.43
CA LEU A 109 -4.41 -18.43 1.50
C LEU A 109 -5.43 -17.40 1.01
N PHE A 110 -6.21 -16.86 1.93
CA PHE A 110 -7.25 -15.89 1.60
C PHE A 110 -6.95 -14.54 2.25
N ASP A 111 -6.86 -13.51 1.42
CA ASP A 111 -6.79 -12.12 1.88
C ASP A 111 -8.19 -11.49 1.78
N GLN A 112 -8.54 -10.69 2.78
CA GLN A 112 -9.72 -9.83 2.72
C GLN A 112 -9.33 -8.46 2.17
N ARG A 113 -10.04 -8.01 1.13
CA ARG A 113 -9.78 -6.72 0.50
C ARG A 113 -10.97 -5.80 0.66
N SER A 114 -10.72 -4.62 1.21
CA SER A 114 -11.70 -3.54 1.22
C SER A 114 -11.89 -3.00 -0.19
N CYS A 115 -13.15 -2.89 -0.61
CA CYS A 115 -13.53 -2.42 -1.94
C CYS A 115 -14.11 -1.01 -1.83
N ARG A 116 -13.44 -0.07 -2.49
CA ARG A 116 -13.79 1.36 -2.47
C ARG A 116 -14.22 1.82 -3.85
N VAL A 117 -15.26 2.64 -3.88
CA VAL A 117 -15.96 3.10 -5.08
C VAL A 117 -16.14 4.61 -5.01
N GLN A 118 -15.74 5.33 -6.05
CA GLN A 118 -16.11 6.73 -6.24
C GLN A 118 -17.26 6.80 -7.25
N LEU A 119 -18.48 6.95 -6.74
CA LEU A 119 -19.67 7.09 -7.56
C LEU A 119 -19.80 8.53 -8.05
N MET A 120 -19.64 8.75 -9.35
CA MET A 120 -19.68 10.08 -9.97
C MET A 120 -21.05 10.33 -10.59
N VAL A 121 -21.90 11.03 -9.85
CA VAL A 121 -23.27 11.35 -10.25
C VAL A 121 -23.28 12.71 -10.95
N TYR A 122 -23.52 12.72 -12.26
CA TYR A 122 -23.66 13.97 -13.01
C TYR A 122 -24.97 14.67 -12.66
N VAL A 123 -24.89 15.97 -12.34
CA VAL A 123 -26.04 16.79 -11.97
C VAL A 123 -26.11 18.05 -12.83
N PRO A 124 -27.31 18.60 -13.10
CA PRO A 124 -27.42 19.88 -13.77
C PRO A 124 -26.63 20.96 -13.03
N ARG A 125 -25.82 21.72 -13.78
CA ARG A 125 -24.96 22.79 -13.23
C ARG A 125 -25.74 23.76 -12.34
N GLU A 126 -27.02 23.97 -12.67
CA GLU A 126 -27.81 25.01 -12.02
C GLU A 126 -28.25 24.60 -10.62
N LEU A 127 -28.30 23.30 -10.31
CA LEU A 127 -28.51 22.81 -8.94
C LEU A 127 -27.33 23.15 -8.05
N VAL A 128 -26.10 22.98 -8.56
CA VAL A 128 -24.87 23.33 -7.84
C VAL A 128 -24.75 24.84 -7.69
N LYS A 129 -24.99 25.60 -8.78
CA LYS A 129 -24.88 27.06 -8.77
C LYS A 129 -25.90 27.73 -7.85
N SER A 130 -27.12 27.19 -7.77
CA SER A 130 -28.17 27.70 -6.87
C SER A 130 -28.07 27.19 -5.44
N ALA A 131 -27.05 26.37 -5.12
CA ALA A 131 -26.90 25.72 -3.82
C ALA A 131 -28.15 24.96 -3.37
N ASN A 132 -28.85 24.30 -4.32
CA ASN A 132 -30.08 23.59 -4.04
C ASN A 132 -29.78 22.18 -3.48
N LEU A 133 -29.61 22.12 -2.16
CA LEU A 133 -29.28 20.89 -1.43
C LEU A 133 -30.33 19.79 -1.63
N ASP A 134 -31.62 20.11 -1.52
CA ASP A 134 -32.70 19.11 -1.61
C ASP A 134 -32.77 18.46 -3.00
N ALA A 135 -32.56 19.26 -4.05
CA ALA A 135 -32.51 18.74 -5.41
C ALA A 135 -31.27 17.87 -5.64
N LEU A 136 -30.10 18.24 -5.10
CA LEU A 136 -28.90 17.40 -5.18
C LEU A 136 -29.07 16.08 -4.43
N LEU A 137 -29.66 16.11 -3.23
CA LEU A 137 -30.00 14.90 -2.48
C LEU A 137 -30.98 14.03 -3.25
N THR A 138 -31.94 14.64 -3.95
CA THR A 138 -32.87 13.90 -4.82
C THR A 138 -32.15 13.21 -5.97
N GLU A 139 -31.16 13.85 -6.59
CA GLU A 139 -30.34 13.21 -7.63
C GLU A 139 -29.48 12.06 -7.08
N VAL A 140 -28.86 12.25 -5.91
CA VAL A 140 -28.08 11.19 -5.23
C VAL A 140 -28.97 9.99 -4.90
N LYS A 141 -30.18 10.23 -4.38
CA LYS A 141 -31.15 9.19 -3.99
C LYS A 141 -31.70 8.36 -5.15
N LYS A 142 -31.45 8.74 -6.41
CA LYS A 142 -31.76 7.89 -7.57
C LYS A 142 -30.77 6.74 -7.75
N HIS A 143 -29.62 6.80 -7.08
CA HIS A 143 -28.52 5.85 -7.25
C HIS A 143 -28.14 5.13 -5.96
N VAL A 144 -28.51 5.71 -4.80
CA VAL A 144 -28.25 5.15 -3.48
C VAL A 144 -29.47 5.37 -2.60
N THR A 145 -30.08 4.30 -2.10
CA THR A 145 -31.08 4.42 -1.04
C THR A 145 -30.37 4.57 0.30
N LEU A 146 -30.70 5.64 1.03
CA LEU A 146 -30.00 6.05 2.25
C LEU A 146 -30.71 5.57 3.49
N TYR A 147 -29.94 5.11 4.46
CA TYR A 147 -30.40 4.54 5.73
C TYR A 147 -29.75 5.24 6.93
N ALA A 148 -30.47 5.30 8.04
CA ALA A 148 -29.98 5.92 9.28
C ALA A 148 -28.87 5.07 9.95
N SER A 149 -28.92 3.75 9.78
CA SER A 149 -27.96 2.80 10.33
C SER A 149 -27.66 1.66 9.37
N ARG A 150 -26.61 0.90 9.67
CA ARG A 150 -26.25 -0.33 8.95
C ARG A 150 -27.38 -1.36 9.06
N ASP A 151 -27.87 -1.58 10.27
CA ASP A 151 -28.91 -2.57 10.57
C ASP A 151 -30.20 -2.26 9.81
N ASP A 152 -30.60 -0.98 9.70
CA ASP A 152 -31.78 -0.59 8.90
C ASP A 152 -31.59 -0.91 7.42
N ALA A 153 -30.37 -0.72 6.89
CA ALA A 153 -30.05 -1.03 5.50
C ALA A 153 -30.03 -2.55 5.25
N GLU A 154 -29.52 -3.35 6.17
CA GLU A 154 -29.52 -4.82 6.10
C GLU A 154 -30.94 -5.40 6.21
N LEU A 155 -31.81 -4.81 7.04
CA LEU A 155 -33.20 -5.24 7.16
C LEU A 155 -34.09 -4.76 6.01
N SER A 156 -33.55 -3.92 5.12
CA SER A 156 -34.29 -3.40 3.98
C SER A 156 -34.53 -4.46 2.90
N GLY A 157 -35.56 -4.25 2.08
CA GLY A 157 -35.77 -5.06 0.87
C GLY A 157 -34.83 -4.71 -0.28
N ASP A 158 -34.00 -3.66 -0.14
CA ASP A 158 -33.11 -3.18 -1.20
C ASP A 158 -31.76 -3.90 -1.16
N TRP A 159 -31.33 -4.37 0.01
CA TRP A 159 -30.07 -5.09 0.15
C TRP A 159 -30.13 -6.45 -0.54
N ASN A 160 -29.09 -6.75 -1.34
CA ASN A 160 -28.98 -8.01 -2.08
C ASN A 160 -28.53 -9.20 -1.22
N GLY A 161 -28.30 -9.01 0.08
CA GLY A 161 -27.87 -10.06 1.00
C GLY A 161 -26.44 -10.56 0.76
N ARG A 162 -25.59 -9.80 0.04
CA ARG A 162 -24.21 -10.23 -0.19
C ARG A 162 -23.44 -10.23 1.12
N GLU A 163 -23.10 -11.42 1.56
CA GLU A 163 -22.15 -11.67 2.64
C GLU A 163 -20.77 -12.04 2.09
N MET A 164 -19.76 -11.97 2.95
CA MET A 164 -18.46 -12.55 2.63
C MET A 164 -18.58 -14.07 2.61
N GLU A 165 -18.13 -14.69 1.53
CA GLU A 165 -18.14 -16.14 1.40
C GLU A 165 -17.35 -16.81 2.55
N PRO A 166 -17.84 -17.93 3.14
CA PRO A 166 -17.21 -18.57 4.30
C PRO A 166 -15.88 -19.21 3.94
N LEU A 167 -14.92 -19.21 4.88
CA LEU A 167 -13.61 -19.86 4.72
C LEU A 167 -13.77 -21.39 4.63
N PRO A 168 -12.84 -22.09 3.95
CA PRO A 168 -12.77 -23.55 4.06
C PRO A 168 -12.73 -23.99 5.53
N ASP A 169 -13.37 -25.12 5.85
CA ASP A 169 -13.48 -25.62 7.22
C ASP A 169 -12.10 -25.89 7.85
N ASP A 170 -11.09 -26.20 7.04
CA ASP A 170 -9.70 -26.49 7.43
C ASP A 170 -8.76 -25.28 7.32
N TYR A 171 -9.30 -24.05 7.14
CA TYR A 171 -8.46 -22.89 6.88
C TYR A 171 -7.55 -22.52 8.05
N GLU A 172 -8.01 -22.69 9.30
CA GLU A 172 -7.16 -22.42 10.47
C GLU A 172 -5.96 -23.38 10.54
N GLU A 173 -6.17 -24.66 10.23
CA GLU A 173 -5.10 -25.65 10.12
C GLU A 173 -4.14 -25.29 8.98
N THR A 174 -4.68 -24.85 7.84
CA THR A 174 -3.91 -24.39 6.68
C THR A 174 -2.99 -23.22 7.05
N VAL A 175 -3.50 -22.24 7.80
CA VAL A 175 -2.71 -21.08 8.28
C VAL A 175 -1.61 -21.52 9.25
N GLN A 176 -1.88 -22.46 10.16
CA GLN A 176 -0.88 -22.96 11.10
C GLN A 176 0.23 -23.75 10.38
N ARG A 177 -0.14 -24.63 9.45
CA ARG A 177 0.81 -25.37 8.62
C ARG A 177 1.64 -24.45 7.73
N HIS A 178 1.02 -23.40 7.18
CA HIS A 178 1.73 -22.36 6.43
C HIS A 178 2.75 -21.63 7.31
N ALA A 179 2.42 -21.29 8.55
CA ALA A 179 3.35 -20.63 9.47
C ALA A 179 4.59 -21.49 9.80
N VAL A 180 4.40 -22.79 10.03
CA VAL A 180 5.49 -23.76 10.21
C VAL A 180 6.37 -23.81 8.96
N TRP A 181 5.76 -24.04 7.80
CA TRP A 181 6.47 -24.10 6.53
C TRP A 181 7.24 -22.81 6.26
N LYS A 182 6.64 -21.64 6.49
CA LYS A 182 7.29 -20.35 6.25
C LYS A 182 8.52 -20.16 7.15
N ALA A 183 8.41 -20.52 8.43
CA ALA A 183 9.54 -20.48 9.36
C ALA A 183 10.67 -21.43 8.92
N GLU A 184 10.32 -22.62 8.44
CA GLU A 184 11.29 -23.58 7.88
C GLU A 184 11.99 -23.02 6.63
N GLN A 185 11.25 -22.42 5.70
CA GLN A 185 11.83 -21.79 4.51
C GLN A 185 12.77 -20.63 4.87
N THR A 186 12.38 -19.77 5.81
CA THR A 186 13.24 -18.67 6.30
C THR A 186 14.50 -19.22 6.95
N ASN A 187 14.38 -20.22 7.83
CA ASN A 187 15.54 -20.82 8.50
C ASN A 187 16.48 -21.55 7.53
N ALA A 188 15.93 -22.21 6.49
CA ALA A 188 16.73 -22.81 5.44
C ALA A 188 17.55 -21.75 4.69
N ALA A 189 16.90 -20.68 4.21
CA ALA A 189 17.59 -19.59 3.52
C ALA A 189 18.67 -18.91 4.39
N VAL A 190 18.41 -18.73 5.69
CA VAL A 190 19.40 -18.19 6.64
C VAL A 190 20.59 -19.13 6.81
N ARG A 191 20.36 -20.45 6.94
CA ARG A 191 21.45 -21.44 7.04
C ARG A 191 22.29 -21.49 5.77
N ASP A 192 21.64 -21.51 4.61
CA ASP A 192 22.33 -21.49 3.31
C ASP A 192 23.19 -20.21 3.17
N GLY A 193 22.66 -19.07 3.61
CA GLY A 193 23.42 -17.80 3.63
C GLY A 193 24.61 -17.83 4.58
N ILE A 194 24.47 -18.45 5.77
CA ILE A 194 25.58 -18.64 6.71
C ILE A 194 26.64 -19.55 6.09
N ASP A 195 26.24 -20.69 5.53
CA ASP A 195 27.15 -21.67 4.95
C ASP A 195 27.91 -21.08 3.76
N HIS A 196 27.22 -20.34 2.89
CA HIS A 196 27.85 -19.61 1.79
C HIS A 196 28.87 -18.57 2.30
N ALA A 197 28.49 -17.76 3.29
CA ALA A 197 29.41 -16.77 3.86
C ALA A 197 30.64 -17.45 4.49
N LEU A 198 30.46 -18.53 5.25
CA LEU A 198 31.60 -19.27 5.82
C LEU A 198 32.49 -19.91 4.75
N SER A 199 31.92 -20.39 3.65
CA SER A 199 32.68 -20.92 2.51
C SER A 199 33.53 -19.83 1.84
N GLU A 200 32.96 -18.65 1.58
CA GLU A 200 33.70 -17.52 0.99
C GLU A 200 34.80 -16.98 1.93
N ALA A 201 34.55 -17.02 3.24
CA ALA A 201 35.56 -16.71 4.24
C ALA A 201 36.70 -17.73 4.26
N ALA A 202 36.40 -19.02 4.12
CA ALA A 202 37.41 -20.07 4.04
C ALA A 202 38.27 -19.94 2.77
N GLU A 203 37.66 -19.67 1.62
CA GLU A 203 38.38 -19.42 0.36
C GLU A 203 39.37 -18.25 0.51
N ALA A 204 38.97 -17.14 1.14
CA ALA A 204 39.86 -16.02 1.41
C ALA A 204 41.07 -16.36 2.31
N VAL A 205 40.96 -17.40 3.14
CA VAL A 205 42.07 -17.91 3.96
C VAL A 205 42.92 -18.90 3.17
N GLU A 206 42.32 -19.70 2.29
CA GLU A 206 43.05 -20.64 1.41
C GLU A 206 43.90 -19.91 0.36
N ASP A 207 43.43 -18.75 -0.13
CA ASP A 207 44.15 -17.90 -1.08
C ASP A 207 45.26 -17.03 -0.44
N MET A 208 45.48 -17.16 0.87
CA MET A 208 46.42 -16.33 1.61
C MET A 208 47.88 -16.61 1.20
N ASP A 209 48.56 -15.56 0.74
CA ASP A 209 49.99 -15.57 0.38
C ASP A 209 50.86 -15.21 1.61
N ASP A 210 52.07 -15.75 1.69
CA ASP A 210 53.03 -15.47 2.76
C ASP A 210 53.93 -14.25 2.49
N ASP A 211 53.78 -13.61 1.33
CA ASP A 211 54.44 -12.35 1.00
C ASP A 211 54.09 -11.23 2.00
N ALA A 212 55.13 -10.53 2.47
CA ALA A 212 54.98 -9.50 3.51
C ALA A 212 54.12 -8.31 3.06
N ASP A 213 54.13 -7.96 1.77
CA ASP A 213 53.33 -6.85 1.23
C ASP A 213 51.86 -7.27 1.09
N TYR A 214 51.60 -8.52 0.67
CA TYR A 214 50.27 -9.13 0.71
C TYR A 214 49.70 -9.13 2.14
N LEU A 215 50.43 -9.66 3.13
CA LEU A 215 49.98 -9.76 4.52
C LEU A 215 49.71 -8.37 5.14
N ALA A 216 50.51 -7.36 4.78
CA ALA A 216 50.26 -5.97 5.20
C ALA A 216 48.96 -5.42 4.59
N GLY A 217 48.68 -5.75 3.32
CA GLY A 217 47.42 -5.44 2.65
C GLY A 217 46.24 -6.11 3.34
N PHE A 218 46.36 -7.41 3.61
CA PHE A 218 45.35 -8.23 4.28
C PHE A 218 44.95 -7.65 5.63
N ALA A 219 45.92 -7.35 6.49
CA ALA A 219 45.66 -6.73 7.79
C ALA A 219 44.90 -5.40 7.65
N GLY A 220 45.31 -4.54 6.70
CA GLY A 220 44.63 -3.27 6.44
C GLY A 220 43.19 -3.46 5.94
N GLY A 221 42.97 -4.44 5.07
CA GLY A 221 41.65 -4.77 4.55
C GLY A 221 40.71 -5.29 5.65
N ALA A 222 41.21 -6.18 6.49
CA ALA A 222 40.47 -6.73 7.63
C ALA A 222 40.06 -5.63 8.61
N GLU A 223 40.99 -4.73 9.00
CA GLU A 223 40.68 -3.59 9.87
C GLU A 223 39.62 -2.68 9.25
N LYS A 224 39.72 -2.42 7.94
CA LYS A 224 38.77 -1.55 7.23
C LYS A 224 37.33 -2.08 7.24
N MET A 225 37.17 -3.40 7.27
CA MET A 225 35.88 -4.08 7.21
C MET A 225 35.27 -4.37 8.59
N GLY A 226 35.88 -3.89 9.68
CA GLY A 226 35.48 -4.19 11.05
C GLY A 226 34.07 -3.77 11.49
N ASP A 227 33.24 -3.20 10.61
CA ASP A 227 31.84 -2.89 10.90
C ASP A 227 30.89 -3.22 9.73
N LEU A 228 29.84 -3.97 10.09
CA LEU A 228 28.70 -4.30 9.24
C LEU A 228 27.45 -3.67 9.84
N THR A 229 27.02 -2.54 9.28
CA THR A 229 25.91 -1.73 9.82
C THR A 229 24.51 -2.26 9.46
N VAL A 230 24.43 -3.24 8.57
CA VAL A 230 23.16 -3.84 8.14
C VAL A 230 22.65 -4.79 9.22
N THR A 231 21.41 -4.56 9.69
CA THR A 231 20.84 -5.32 10.82
C THR A 231 19.55 -6.07 10.50
N ASN A 232 18.87 -5.75 9.40
CA ASN A 232 17.64 -6.44 9.02
C ASN A 232 17.96 -7.68 8.16
N CYS A 233 17.25 -8.78 8.43
CA CYS A 233 17.55 -10.10 7.88
C CYS A 233 17.40 -10.17 6.36
N ASP A 234 16.38 -9.52 5.80
CA ASP A 234 16.17 -9.49 4.35
C ASP A 234 17.34 -8.81 3.63
N SER A 235 17.88 -7.72 4.20
CA SER A 235 19.05 -7.05 3.63
C SER A 235 20.32 -7.88 3.80
N LEU A 236 20.48 -8.59 4.93
CA LEU A 236 21.63 -9.47 5.15
C LEU A 236 21.66 -10.62 4.13
N LEU A 237 20.51 -11.26 3.87
CA LEU A 237 20.39 -12.34 2.87
C LEU A 237 20.71 -11.89 1.44
N ASN A 238 20.53 -10.60 1.14
CA ASN A 238 20.79 -10.04 -0.19
C ASN A 238 22.11 -9.23 -0.25
N LEU A 239 22.89 -9.21 0.83
CA LEU A 239 24.09 -8.39 0.92
C LEU A 239 25.24 -9.05 0.12
N SER A 240 25.90 -8.27 -0.74
CA SER A 240 27.04 -8.76 -1.51
C SER A 240 28.32 -8.02 -1.16
N PHE A 241 29.43 -8.76 -1.09
CA PHE A 241 30.76 -8.18 -0.84
C PHE A 241 31.11 -7.10 -1.87
N THR A 242 30.83 -7.33 -3.16
CA THR A 242 31.12 -6.37 -4.24
C THR A 242 30.47 -5.01 -4.02
N SER A 243 29.27 -4.98 -3.44
CA SER A 243 28.56 -3.73 -3.14
C SER A 243 29.08 -3.01 -1.90
N TYR A 244 29.68 -3.75 -0.96
CA TYR A 244 30.07 -3.24 0.35
C TYR A 244 31.57 -2.90 0.46
N ARG A 245 32.41 -3.57 -0.34
CA ARG A 245 33.88 -3.45 -0.34
C ARG A 245 34.35 -2.02 -0.54
N LYS A 246 35.48 -1.68 0.09
CA LYS A 246 36.19 -0.42 -0.08
C LYS A 246 37.36 -0.61 -1.02
N ASN A 247 37.57 0.40 -1.87
CA ASN A 247 38.71 0.40 -2.77
C ASN A 247 40.01 0.54 -1.97
N ALA A 248 41.01 -0.24 -2.36
CA ALA A 248 42.38 -0.06 -1.93
C ALA A 248 42.94 1.30 -2.41
N ASP A 249 43.99 1.75 -1.75
CA ASP A 249 44.79 2.87 -2.21
C ASP A 249 45.44 2.54 -3.58
N SER A 250 45.27 3.44 -4.55
CA SER A 250 45.75 3.27 -5.92
C SER A 250 47.28 3.19 -6.03
N GLU A 251 48.01 3.77 -5.06
CA GLU A 251 49.49 3.80 -5.08
C GLU A 251 50.12 2.48 -4.61
N LYS A 252 49.32 1.59 -4.01
CA LYS A 252 49.80 0.30 -3.49
C LYS A 252 50.13 -0.68 -4.60
N SER A 253 51.03 -1.62 -4.29
CA SER A 253 51.40 -2.71 -5.20
C SER A 253 50.18 -3.59 -5.50
N ARG A 254 50.33 -4.48 -6.48
CA ARG A 254 49.30 -5.49 -6.76
C ARG A 254 49.13 -6.47 -5.60
N GLY A 255 50.22 -7.03 -5.07
CA GLY A 255 50.16 -8.00 -3.95
C GLY A 255 49.48 -7.42 -2.72
N TRP A 256 49.78 -6.17 -2.37
CA TRP A 256 49.11 -5.46 -1.29
C TRP A 256 47.60 -5.29 -1.54
N LYS A 257 47.20 -4.93 -2.77
CA LYS A 257 45.80 -4.74 -3.14
C LYS A 257 45.01 -6.04 -3.12
N ASP A 258 45.64 -7.14 -3.54
CA ASP A 258 45.06 -8.48 -3.50
C ASP A 258 44.82 -8.87 -2.04
N GLY A 259 45.84 -8.76 -1.17
CA GLY A 259 45.67 -8.96 0.27
C GLY A 259 44.60 -8.06 0.89
N TRP A 260 44.56 -6.78 0.56
CA TRP A 260 43.51 -5.85 1.04
C TRP A 260 42.09 -6.30 0.67
N ASN A 261 41.89 -6.86 -0.52
CA ASN A 261 40.58 -7.37 -0.91
C ASN A 261 40.22 -8.63 -0.13
N ASP A 262 41.18 -9.55 0.07
CA ASP A 262 40.96 -10.81 0.77
C ASP A 262 40.72 -10.60 2.27
N GLY A 263 41.47 -9.68 2.90
CA GLY A 263 41.25 -9.29 4.28
C GLY A 263 39.87 -8.68 4.52
N GLN A 264 39.40 -7.83 3.58
CA GLN A 264 38.01 -7.35 3.62
C GLN A 264 37.01 -8.49 3.37
N LYS A 265 37.25 -9.37 2.41
CA LYS A 265 36.36 -10.50 2.07
C LYS A 265 36.17 -11.39 3.30
N LEU A 266 37.26 -11.79 3.97
CA LEU A 266 37.22 -12.58 5.19
C LEU A 266 36.34 -11.94 6.27
N VAL A 267 36.66 -10.70 6.67
CA VAL A 267 35.94 -10.04 7.77
C VAL A 267 34.48 -9.79 7.41
N PHE A 268 34.19 -9.38 6.18
CA PHE A 268 32.82 -9.18 5.70
C PHE A 268 31.98 -10.46 5.86
N HIS A 269 32.49 -11.59 5.38
CA HIS A 269 31.73 -12.84 5.39
C HIS A 269 31.61 -13.45 6.79
N VAL A 270 32.63 -13.30 7.65
CA VAL A 270 32.54 -13.71 9.06
C VAL A 270 31.46 -12.91 9.80
N LEU A 271 31.46 -11.58 9.63
CA LEU A 271 30.43 -10.72 10.24
C LEU A 271 29.04 -11.02 9.68
N LEU A 272 28.92 -11.26 8.37
CA LEU A 272 27.65 -11.61 7.74
C LEU A 272 27.09 -12.92 8.31
N ALA A 273 27.92 -13.97 8.40
CA ALA A 273 27.53 -15.25 8.98
C ALA A 273 27.07 -15.11 10.43
N ASP A 274 27.79 -14.34 11.25
CA ASP A 274 27.42 -14.08 12.65
C ASP A 274 26.06 -13.37 12.75
N ARG A 275 25.84 -12.32 11.95
CA ARG A 275 24.57 -11.58 11.96
C ARG A 275 23.40 -12.42 11.46
N LEU A 276 23.60 -13.23 10.41
CA LEU A 276 22.57 -14.13 9.90
C LEU A 276 22.11 -15.16 10.93
N ARG A 277 22.97 -15.60 11.86
CA ARG A 277 22.53 -16.51 12.95
C ARG A 277 21.42 -15.90 13.81
N SER A 278 21.41 -14.58 13.96
CA SER A 278 20.36 -13.86 14.69
C SER A 278 19.04 -13.75 13.91
N CYS A 279 19.03 -14.15 12.64
CA CYS A 279 17.86 -14.16 11.76
C CYS A 279 17.08 -15.48 11.77
N LEU A 280 17.55 -16.48 12.51
CA LEU A 280 16.80 -17.72 12.71
C LEU A 280 15.53 -17.41 13.51
N VAL A 281 14.40 -17.91 13.01
CA VAL A 281 13.08 -17.72 13.60
C VAL A 281 12.61 -19.01 14.29
N PRO A 282 11.87 -18.92 15.41
CA PRO A 282 11.29 -20.11 16.01
C PRO A 282 10.28 -20.75 15.05
N VAL A 283 10.35 -22.07 14.93
CA VAL A 283 9.33 -22.85 14.19
C VAL A 283 8.14 -23.06 15.13
N PRO A 284 6.93 -22.61 14.78
CA PRO A 284 5.74 -22.86 15.59
C PRO A 284 5.52 -24.36 15.82
N ALA A 285 4.87 -24.71 16.94
CA ALA A 285 4.45 -26.09 17.16
C ALA A 285 3.45 -26.51 16.06
N PRO A 286 3.54 -27.74 15.54
CA PRO A 286 2.55 -28.23 14.58
C PRO A 286 1.17 -28.31 15.22
N PRO A 287 0.08 -28.19 14.43
CA PRO A 287 -1.27 -28.46 14.93
C PRO A 287 -1.35 -29.84 15.58
N LEU A 288 -2.05 -29.93 16.70
CA LEU A 288 -2.40 -31.22 17.29
C LEU A 288 -3.45 -31.91 16.39
N PRO A 289 -3.32 -33.23 16.15
CA PRO A 289 -4.28 -34.00 15.37
C PRO A 289 -5.64 -34.14 16.06
#